data_AF-A0AAN9MJD8-F1
#
_entry.id   AF-A0AAN9MJD8-F1
#
_cell.length_a   1.000
_cell.length_b   1.000
_cell.length_c   1.000
_cell.angle_alpha   90.00
_cell.angle_beta   90.00
_cell.angle_gamma   90.00
#
_symmetry.space_group_name_H-M   'P 1'
#
loop_
_entity.id
_entity.type
_entity.pdbx_description
1 polymer ?
#
loop_
_entity_poly.entity_id
_entity_poly.type
_entity_poly.pdbx_seq_one_letter_code
_entity_poly.pdbx_strand_id
1 'polypeptide(L)' 'MTILISFNKLIGSPDDASLGFLRRDNACRYVKQLPQYPKQNFSARFPNMSPAAVDLLEKMLIFDPNWRITVSSQILR' A
#
# COMPACT_ATOMS: atom_id res chain seq x y z
N MET A 1 9.06 -1.69 -14.19
CA MET A 1 7.75 -2.39 -14.20
C MET A 1 7.66 -3.46 -13.11
N THR A 2 8.71 -4.24 -12.83
CA THR A 2 8.71 -5.34 -11.84
C THR A 2 8.36 -4.93 -10.40
N ILE A 3 8.83 -3.75 -9.95
CA ILE A 3 8.62 -3.27 -8.57
C ILE A 3 7.12 -3.03 -8.29
N LEU A 4 6.39 -2.43 -9.22
CA LEU A 4 4.97 -2.10 -9.05
C LEU A 4 4.09 -3.35 -8.99
N ILE A 5 4.44 -4.39 -9.75
CA ILE A 5 3.73 -5.68 -9.74
C ILE A 5 3.95 -6.40 -8.41
N SER A 6 5.19 -6.44 -7.91
CA SER A 6 5.50 -7.02 -6.59
C SER A 6 4.80 -6.27 -5.46
N PHE A 7 4.67 -4.95 -5.59
CA PHE A 7 3.96 -4.10 -4.65
C PHE A 7 2.45 -4.39 -4.64
N ASN A 8 1.77 -4.38 -5.80
CA ASN A 8 0.33 -4.70 -5.89
C ASN A 8 0.02 -6.11 -5.37
N LYS A 9 0.92 -7.08 -5.58
CA LYS A 9 0.78 -8.43 -5.01
C LYS A 9 0.78 -8.44 -3.49
N LEU A 10 1.48 -7.50 -2.85
CA LEU A 10 1.62 -7.44 -1.39
C LEU A 10 0.48 -6.65 -0.75
N ILE A 11 0.20 -5.45 -1.26
CA ILE A 11 -0.73 -4.51 -0.61
C ILE A 11 -2.13 -4.47 -1.25
N GLY A 12 -2.31 -5.16 -2.37
CA GLY A 12 -3.51 -5.11 -3.20
C GLY A 12 -3.39 -4.10 -4.33
N SER A 13 -4.28 -4.21 -5.31
CA SER A 13 -4.40 -3.23 -6.38
C SER A 13 -5.14 -1.98 -5.89
N PRO A 14 -4.66 -0.78 -6.23
CA PRO A 14 -5.30 0.45 -5.81
C PRO A 14 -6.64 0.65 -6.52
N ASP A 15 -7.62 1.16 -5.78
CA ASP A 15 -8.89 1.64 -6.31
C ASP A 15 -8.76 3.06 -6.92
N ASP A 16 -9.81 3.52 -7.59
CA ASP A 16 -9.84 4.83 -8.25
C ASP A 16 -9.57 6.00 -7.29
N ALA A 17 -10.03 5.94 -6.03
CA ALA A 17 -9.77 7.00 -5.06
C ALA A 17 -8.29 6.99 -4.64
N SER A 18 -7.71 5.80 -4.44
CA SER A 18 -6.28 5.63 -4.17
C SER A 18 -5.38 6.09 -5.33
N LEU A 19 -5.88 6.17 -6.56
CA LEU A 19 -5.15 6.69 -7.72
C LEU A 19 -5.34 8.19 -7.95
N GLY A 20 -6.24 8.84 -7.21
CA GLY A 20 -6.60 10.25 -7.37
C GLY A 20 -5.42 11.21 -7.21
N PHE A 21 -4.36 10.82 -6.49
CA PHE A 21 -3.14 11.63 -6.35
C PHE A 21 -2.24 11.61 -7.58
N LEU A 22 -2.42 10.67 -8.51
CA LEU A 22 -1.59 10.56 -9.70
C LEU A 22 -1.95 11.67 -10.69
N ARG A 23 -1.16 12.74 -10.70
CA ARG A 23 -1.33 13.90 -11.59
C ARG A 23 -1.19 13.58 -13.09
N ARG A 24 -0.74 12.38 -13.48
CA ARG A 24 -0.55 11.96 -14.88
C ARG A 24 -1.56 10.88 -15.27
N ASP A 25 -2.43 11.21 -16.21
CA ASP A 25 -3.48 10.32 -16.73
C ASP A 25 -2.92 8.97 -17.23
N ASN A 26 -1.77 9.01 -17.92
CA ASN A 26 -1.08 7.83 -18.43
C ASN A 26 -0.62 6.85 -17.32
N ALA A 27 -0.22 7.37 -16.15
CA ALA A 27 0.19 6.53 -15.03
C ALA A 27 -1.03 5.81 -14.41
N CYS A 28 -2.16 6.52 -14.28
CA CYS A 28 -3.41 5.94 -13.80
C CYS A 28 -3.91 4.84 -14.76
N ARG A 29 -3.93 5.11 -16.07
CA ARG A 29 -4.28 4.11 -17.09
C ARG A 29 -3.40 2.87 -17.04
N TYR A 30 -2.08 3.06 -16.86
CA TYR A 30 -1.15 1.94 -16.76
C TYR A 30 -1.42 1.07 -15.53
N VAL A 31 -1.64 1.66 -14.36
CA VAL A 31 -1.94 0.92 -13.13
C VAL A 31 -3.25 0.13 -13.26
N LYS A 32 -4.27 0.71 -13.92
CA LYS A 32 -5.55 0.04 -14.18
C LYS A 32 -5.46 -1.15 -15.15
N GLN A 33 -4.46 -1.16 -16.04
CA GLN A 33 -4.21 -2.26 -16.96
C GLN A 33 -3.44 -3.42 -16.33
N LEU A 34 -2.90 -3.25 -15.12
CA LEU A 34 -2.23 -4.33 -14.42
C LEU A 34 -3.23 -5.38 -13.89
N PRO A 35 -2.80 -6.65 -13.75
CA PRO A 35 -3.62 -7.65 -13.07
C PRO A 35 -4.03 -7.18 -11.68
N GLN A 36 -5.32 -7.32 -11.38
CA GLN A 36 -5.90 -6.99 -10.08
C GLN A 36 -5.47 -8.06 -9.07
N TYR A 37 -4.99 -7.59 -7.92
CA TYR A 37 -4.57 -8.42 -6.79
C TYR A 37 -5.37 -8.03 -5.55
N PRO A 38 -5.94 -9.00 -4.81
CA PRO A 38 -6.59 -8.73 -3.55
C PRO A 38 -5.57 -8.29 -2.49
N LYS A 39 -5.97 -7.40 -1.58
CA LYS A 39 -5.16 -7.02 -0.42
C LYS A 39 -4.88 -8.26 0.42
N GLN A 40 -3.62 -8.53 0.71
CA GLN A 40 -3.24 -9.65 1.56
C GLN A 40 -3.41 -9.29 3.04
N ASN A 41 -3.77 -10.28 3.86
CA ASN A 41 -3.76 -10.12 5.30
C ASN A 41 -2.31 -10.24 5.80
N PHE A 42 -1.74 -9.12 6.27
CA PHE A 42 -0.35 -9.08 6.74
C PHE A 42 -0.12 -9.95 7.97
N SER A 43 -1.12 -10.08 8.85
CA SER A 43 -1.04 -10.96 10.02
C SER A 43 -0.95 -12.44 9.62
N ALA A 44 -1.66 -12.84 8.56
CA ALA A 44 -1.58 -14.21 8.04
C ALA A 44 -0.27 -14.47 7.29
N ARG A 45 0.30 -13.45 6.64
CA ARG A 45 1.56 -13.56 5.89
C ARG A 45 2.81 -13.50 6.77
N PHE A 46 2.75 -12.76 7.87
CA PHE A 46 3.84 -12.60 8.83
C PHE A 46 3.40 -13.08 10.22
N PRO A 47 3.12 -14.39 10.41
CA PRO A 47 2.59 -14.91 11.67
C PRO A 47 3.54 -14.75 12.86
N ASN A 48 4.84 -14.58 12.59
CA ASN A 48 5.88 -14.41 13.62
C ASN A 48 6.20 -12.94 13.92
N MET A 49 5.48 -12.00 13.32
CA MET A 49 5.71 -10.57 13.50
C MET A 49 4.87 -10.06 14.68
N SER A 50 5.41 -9.15 15.49
CA SER A 50 4.65 -8.56 16.58
C SER A 50 3.46 -7.76 16.01
N PRO A 51 2.29 -7.75 16.68
CA PRO A 51 1.11 -7.01 16.21
C PRO A 51 1.40 -5.52 15.94
N ALA A 52 2.30 -4.92 16.73
CA ALA A 52 2.76 -3.54 16.54
C ALA A 52 3.58 -3.36 15.25
N ALA A 53 4.43 -4.32 14.89
CA ALA A 53 5.20 -4.26 13.65
C ALA A 53 4.29 -4.50 12.42
N VAL A 54 3.27 -5.34 12.53
CA VAL A 54 2.25 -5.52 11.47
C VAL A 54 1.46 -4.23 11.26
N ASP A 55 0.97 -3.61 12.34
CA ASP A 55 0.25 -2.33 12.28
C ASP A 55 1.10 -1.21 11.64
N LEU A 56 2.37 -1.12 12.03
CA LEU A 56 3.31 -0.17 11.40
C LEU A 56 3.49 -0.46 9.91
N LEU A 57 3.64 -1.73 9.53
CA LEU A 57 3.84 -2.13 8.14
C LEU A 57 2.60 -1.80 7.29
N GLU A 58 1.40 -2.05 7.81
CA GLU A 58 0.14 -1.69 7.15
C GLU A 58 0.00 -0.17 6.96
N LYS A 59 0.48 0.62 7.92
CA LYS A 59 0.45 2.09 7.87
C LYS A 59 1.52 2.69 6.95
N MET A 60 2.67 2.02 6.82
CA MET A 60 3.74 2.45 5.91
C MET A 60 3.46 2.06 4.45
N LEU A 61 2.81 0.92 4.23
CA LEU A 61 2.50 0.36 2.91
C LEU A 61 1.14 0.82 2.36
N ILE A 62 0.80 2.09 2.54
CA ILE A 62 -0.39 2.72 1.98
C ILE A 62 -0.08 3.27 0.58
N PHE A 63 -1.00 3.05 -0.37
CA PHE A 63 -0.88 3.49 -1.76
C PHE A 63 -0.96 5.02 -1.90
N ASP A 64 -1.94 5.63 -1.23
CA ASP A 64 -2.10 7.07 -1.18
C ASP A 64 -1.08 7.69 -0.19
N PRO A 65 -0.13 8.51 -0.66
CA PRO A 65 0.85 9.15 0.22
C PRO A 65 0.21 10.15 1.20
N ASN A 66 -0.99 10.65 0.95
CA ASN A 66 -1.71 11.55 1.87
C ASN A 66 -2.24 10.82 3.10
N TRP A 67 -2.45 9.50 3.00
CA TRP A 67 -2.93 8.66 4.10
C TRP A 67 -1.78 7.95 4.83
N ARG A 68 -0.55 8.08 4.31
CA ARG A 68 0.65 7.62 4.99
C ARG A 68 0.82 8.42 6.27
N ILE A 69 0.51 7.81 7.41
CA ILE A 69 0.71 8.42 8.72
C ILE A 69 2.19 8.82 8.83
N THR A 70 2.45 10.10 9.05
CA THR A 70 3.78 10.62 9.32
C THR A 70 4.31 9.91 10.57
N VAL A 71 5.43 9.20 10.44
CA VAL A 71 6.12 8.48 11.54
C VAL A 71 6.31 9.37 12.78
N SER A 72 6.34 10.70 12.60
CA SER A 72 6.40 11.68 13.68
C SER A 72 5.28 11.58 14.72
N SER A 73 4.10 11.04 14.36
CA SER A 73 2.98 11.00 15.32
C SER A 73 3.04 9.84 16.32
N GLN A 74 3.95 8.86 16.13
CA GLN A 74 4.07 7.71 17.05
C GLN A 74 5.29 7.78 17.98
N ILE A 75 6.19 8.75 17.82
CA ILE A 75 7.38 8.92 18.68
C ILE A 75 7.09 9.76 19.94
N LEU A 76 5.88 10.34 20.05
CA LEU A 76 5.44 11.13 21.21
C LEU A 76 4.32 10.40 21.98
N ARG A 77 4.64 9.26 22.60
CA ARG A 77 3.92 8.73 23.78
C ARG A 77 4.85 7.90 24.65
#